data_AF-X8AR14-F1
#
_entry.id   AF-X8AR14-F1
#
_cell.length_a   1.000
_cell.length_b   1.000
_cell.length_c   1.000
_cell.angle_alpha   90.00
_cell.angle_beta   90.00
_cell.angle_gamma   90.00
#
_symmetry.space_group_name_H-M   'P 1'
#
loop_
_entity.id
_entity.type
_entity.pdbx_description
1 polymer ?
#
loop_
_entity_poly.entity_id
_entity_poly.type
_entity_poly.pdbx_seq_one_letter_code
_entity_poly.pdbx_strand_id
1 'polypeptide(L)'
;MVHSSAFLPNFPNRFNEPDKAYRFAVVGNGQSAAEIAEYLLSHYRRATTHLFISDHTLRATDHSPFINEHFFSVKAAEFYDYPPAKRAALRNELRLTNYGVVDADVLQKLYQIAYLDEVRGCRRLFLHGESRLSRVEEIDGRVVARFEDRFSGESHEFDFDGAVLATGYDRVLDAEIFREVLPHVLRDESGEISLSRSCRVNTGRR
;
A
#
# COMPACT_ATOMS: atom_id res chain seq x y z
N MET A 1 10.37 -5.09 -12.35
CA MET A 1 9.57 -4.53 -11.22
C MET A 1 8.08 -4.61 -11.56
N VAL A 2 7.19 -4.78 -10.57
CA VAL A 2 5.72 -4.78 -10.78
C VAL A 2 4.97 -4.03 -9.68
N HIS A 3 3.77 -3.54 -9.95
CA HIS A 3 2.81 -3.10 -8.93
C HIS A 3 2.08 -4.31 -8.31
N SER A 4 1.60 -4.20 -7.06
CA SER A 4 0.89 -5.28 -6.36
C SER A 4 -0.31 -5.82 -7.14
N SER A 5 -1.04 -4.97 -7.87
CA SER A 5 -2.17 -5.36 -8.74
C SER A 5 -1.78 -6.36 -9.83
N ALA A 6 -0.51 -6.41 -10.20
CA ALA A 6 0.03 -7.25 -11.27
C ALA A 6 0.92 -8.38 -10.73
N PHE A 7 0.94 -8.60 -9.41
CA PHE A 7 1.86 -9.52 -8.73
C PHE A 7 1.67 -10.97 -9.18
N LEU A 8 0.53 -11.60 -8.85
CA LEU A 8 0.27 -13.02 -9.14
C LEU A 8 0.45 -13.42 -10.61
N PRO A 9 -0.03 -12.66 -11.61
CA PRO A 9 0.11 -13.08 -13.00
C PRO A 9 1.52 -12.90 -13.58
N ASN A 10 2.38 -12.05 -12.99
CA ASN A 10 3.66 -11.69 -13.62
C ASN A 10 4.89 -12.08 -12.79
N PHE A 11 4.85 -11.86 -11.48
CA PHE A 11 6.03 -11.99 -10.62
C PHE A 11 6.46 -13.46 -10.45
N PRO A 12 5.57 -14.40 -10.08
CA PRO A 12 5.94 -15.81 -9.97
C PRO A 12 6.36 -16.44 -11.31
N ASN A 13 5.78 -15.98 -12.42
CA ASN A 13 6.15 -16.45 -13.75
C ASN A 13 7.57 -16.02 -14.15
N ARG A 14 8.00 -14.81 -13.73
CA ARG A 14 9.35 -14.31 -13.94
C ARG A 14 10.38 -15.00 -13.05
N PHE A 15 10.03 -15.34 -11.81
CA PHE A 15 10.91 -16.00 -10.85
C PHE A 15 10.46 -17.43 -10.59
N ASN A 16 10.53 -18.28 -11.61
CA ASN A 16 9.99 -19.65 -11.58
C ASN A 16 10.89 -20.71 -10.90
N GLU A 17 11.94 -20.29 -10.18
CA GLU A 17 12.89 -21.16 -9.47
C GLU A 17 12.77 -20.97 -7.94
N PRO A 18 11.83 -21.65 -7.24
CA PRO A 18 11.58 -21.45 -5.80
C PRO A 18 12.78 -21.64 -4.86
N ASP A 19 13.73 -22.47 -5.26
CA ASP A 19 14.93 -22.79 -4.48
C ASP A 19 16.13 -21.87 -4.79
N LYS A 20 15.97 -20.90 -5.69
CA LYS A 20 17.03 -19.92 -5.97
C LYS A 20 17.07 -18.84 -4.90
N ALA A 21 18.28 -18.39 -4.58
CA ALA A 21 18.53 -17.38 -3.54
C ALA A 21 18.29 -15.96 -4.09
N TYR A 22 17.04 -15.65 -4.43
CA TYR A 22 16.66 -14.33 -4.90
C TYR A 22 16.69 -13.28 -3.78
N ARG A 23 16.90 -12.02 -4.15
CA ARG A 23 16.71 -10.84 -3.29
C ARG A 23 15.52 -10.05 -3.80
N PHE A 24 14.45 -9.98 -3.01
CA PHE A 24 13.23 -9.25 -3.37
C PHE A 24 13.05 -8.01 -2.52
N ALA A 25 12.55 -6.94 -3.13
CA ALA A 25 12.04 -5.76 -2.44
C ALA A 25 10.52 -5.73 -2.48
N VAL A 26 9.90 -5.40 -1.35
CA VAL A 26 8.48 -5.08 -1.25
C VAL A 26 8.38 -3.69 -0.63
N VAL A 27 7.67 -2.78 -1.30
CA VAL A 27 7.52 -1.38 -0.85
C VAL A 27 6.06 -1.11 -0.54
N GLY A 28 5.77 -0.79 0.72
CA GLY A 28 4.41 -0.47 1.16
C GLY A 28 4.14 -0.93 2.60
N ASN A 29 3.28 -0.21 3.31
CA ASN A 29 2.96 -0.40 4.72
C ASN A 29 1.58 -1.05 4.97
N GLY A 30 0.83 -1.40 3.93
CA GLY A 30 -0.52 -1.94 4.04
C GLY A 30 -0.62 -3.45 3.79
N GLN A 31 -1.85 -3.97 3.89
CA GLN A 31 -2.21 -5.37 3.69
C GLN A 31 -1.49 -6.04 2.51
N SER A 32 -1.56 -5.45 1.31
CA SER A 32 -0.96 -6.07 0.11
C SER A 32 0.55 -6.25 0.24
N ALA A 33 1.26 -5.34 0.90
CA ALA A 33 2.71 -5.48 1.10
C ALA A 33 3.03 -6.64 2.05
N ALA A 34 2.27 -6.77 3.13
CA ALA A 34 2.43 -7.86 4.10
C ALA A 34 2.08 -9.22 3.50
N GLU A 35 0.97 -9.33 2.78
CA GLU A 35 0.56 -10.56 2.07
C GLU A 35 1.60 -10.97 1.02
N ILE A 36 2.15 -10.02 0.27
CA ILE A 36 3.19 -10.31 -0.73
C ILE A 36 4.48 -10.74 -0.05
N ALA A 37 4.87 -10.09 1.05
CA ALA A 37 6.05 -10.50 1.82
C ALA A 37 5.89 -11.92 2.40
N GLU A 38 4.73 -12.22 2.99
CA GLU A 38 4.38 -13.56 3.47
C GLU A 38 4.44 -14.58 2.33
N TYR A 39 3.79 -14.29 1.20
CA TYR A 39 3.78 -15.14 0.02
C TYR A 39 5.22 -15.46 -0.44
N LEU A 40 6.08 -14.44 -0.56
CA LEU A 40 7.45 -14.62 -1.03
C LEU A 40 8.26 -15.50 -0.08
N LEU A 41 8.14 -15.30 1.24
CA LEU A 41 8.83 -16.12 2.23
C LEU A 41 8.33 -17.58 2.25
N SER A 42 7.04 -17.78 2.00
CA SER A 42 6.39 -19.10 1.97
C SER A 42 6.71 -19.88 0.69
N HIS A 43 6.84 -19.20 -0.46
CA HIS A 43 7.05 -19.84 -1.76
C HIS A 43 8.52 -19.91 -2.20
N TYR A 44 9.39 -19.01 -1.72
CA TYR A 44 10.80 -18.97 -2.10
C TYR A 44 11.70 -19.29 -0.91
N ARG A 45 12.13 -20.54 -0.81
CA ARG A 45 12.76 -21.10 0.39
C ARG A 45 14.11 -20.47 0.71
N ARG A 46 14.83 -20.03 -0.32
CA ARG A 46 16.19 -19.48 -0.19
C ARG A 46 16.28 -17.98 -0.47
N ALA A 47 15.17 -17.35 -0.83
CA ALA A 47 15.13 -15.93 -1.11
C ALA A 47 15.13 -15.09 0.18
N THR A 48 15.65 -13.87 0.09
CA THR A 48 15.46 -12.83 1.11
C THR A 48 14.44 -11.82 0.62
N THR A 49 13.61 -11.33 1.55
CA THR A 49 12.60 -10.31 1.29
C THR A 49 12.88 -9.09 2.15
N HIS A 50 13.12 -7.96 1.49
CA HIS A 50 13.31 -6.66 2.12
C HIS A 50 12.00 -5.88 2.02
N LEU A 51 11.32 -5.69 3.16
CA LEU A 51 10.08 -4.95 3.26
C LEU A 51 10.37 -3.52 3.72
N PHE A 52 10.14 -2.55 2.85
CA PHE A 52 10.33 -1.13 3.12
C PHE A 52 8.99 -0.48 3.41
N ILE A 53 8.88 0.14 4.59
CA ILE A 53 7.66 0.79 5.05
C ILE A 53 7.95 2.25 5.41
N SER A 54 6.98 3.12 5.19
CA SER A 54 7.09 4.54 5.56
C SER A 54 6.91 4.79 7.06
N ASP A 55 6.28 3.85 7.76
CA ASP A 55 6.04 3.90 9.20
C ASP A 55 7.20 3.26 9.97
N HIS A 56 7.24 3.47 11.30
CA HIS A 56 8.26 2.84 12.15
C HIS A 56 8.16 1.30 12.16
N THR A 57 6.94 0.77 12.14
CA THR A 57 6.66 -0.66 12.18
C THR A 57 5.33 -0.97 11.49
N LEU A 58 5.10 -2.24 11.19
CA LEU A 58 3.80 -2.72 10.73
C LEU A 58 2.78 -2.63 11.86
N ARG A 59 1.56 -2.25 11.52
CA ARG A 59 0.47 -2.09 12.49
C ARG A 59 -0.75 -2.90 12.09
N ALA A 60 -1.40 -3.47 13.09
CA ALA A 60 -2.65 -4.18 12.92
C ALA A 60 -3.77 -3.19 12.58
N THR A 61 -4.70 -3.63 11.72
CA THR A 61 -5.96 -2.92 11.50
C THR A 61 -6.81 -2.96 12.78
N ASP A 62 -7.40 -1.82 13.15
CA ASP A 62 -8.36 -1.78 14.25
C ASP A 62 -9.74 -2.27 13.78
N HIS A 63 -10.12 -3.47 14.23
CA HIS A 63 -11.42 -4.09 13.96
C HIS A 63 -12.39 -4.00 15.15
N SER A 64 -12.17 -3.07 16.09
CA SER A 64 -13.11 -2.80 17.17
C SER A 64 -14.52 -2.54 16.61
N PRO A 65 -15.59 -3.14 17.18
CA PRO A 65 -16.95 -2.90 16.74
C PRO A 65 -17.31 -1.40 16.69
N PHE A 66 -16.86 -0.60 17.68
CA PHE A 66 -17.10 0.84 17.72
C PHE A 66 -16.48 1.58 16.53
N ILE A 67 -15.28 1.16 16.10
CA ILE A 67 -14.63 1.73 14.91
C ILE A 67 -15.36 1.28 13.65
N ASN A 68 -15.76 0.01 13.59
CA ASN A 68 -16.42 -0.54 12.41
C ASN A 68 -17.82 0.06 12.14
N GLU A 69 -18.52 0.57 13.16
CA GLU A 69 -19.80 1.27 12.98
C GLU A 69 -19.68 2.46 12.02
N HIS A 70 -18.51 3.10 11.90
CA HIS A 70 -18.27 4.19 10.95
C HIS A 70 -18.46 3.77 9.49
N PHE A 71 -18.38 2.47 9.17
CA PHE A 71 -18.60 1.95 7.83
C PHE A 71 -20.05 1.57 7.54
N PHE A 72 -20.97 1.77 8.50
CA PHE A 72 -22.39 1.52 8.27
C PHE A 72 -22.98 2.56 7.31
N SER A 73 -23.97 2.14 6.52
CA SER A 73 -24.61 2.99 5.51
C SER A 73 -25.23 4.27 6.10
N VAL A 74 -25.78 4.21 7.31
CA VAL A 74 -26.30 5.37 8.04
C VAL A 74 -25.20 6.38 8.34
N LYS A 75 -24.01 5.92 8.74
CA LYS A 75 -22.85 6.78 9.01
C LYS A 75 -22.27 7.41 7.75
N ALA A 76 -22.29 6.69 6.62
CA ALA A 76 -21.90 7.28 5.34
C ALA A 76 -22.79 8.49 4.96
N ALA A 77 -24.08 8.40 5.25
CA ALA A 77 -24.99 9.52 5.04
C ALA A 77 -24.72 10.70 6.00
N GLU A 78 -24.56 10.45 7.29
CA GLU A 78 -24.18 11.50 8.27
C GLU A 78 -22.85 12.16 7.88
N PHE A 79 -21.88 11.37 7.40
CA PHE A 79 -20.58 11.85 6.97
C PHE A 79 -20.67 12.82 5.79
N TYR A 80 -21.57 12.57 4.83
CA TYR A 80 -21.80 13.46 3.69
C TYR A 80 -22.27 14.85 4.15
N ASP A 81 -23.12 14.91 5.17
CA ASP A 81 -23.70 16.16 5.69
C ASP A 81 -22.74 16.94 6.62
N TYR A 82 -21.57 16.36 6.97
CA TYR A 82 -20.59 17.06 7.81
C TYR A 82 -19.85 18.19 7.08
N PRO A 83 -19.50 19.28 7.79
CA PRO A 83 -18.65 20.32 7.23
C PRO A 83 -17.32 19.76 6.72
N PRO A 84 -16.72 20.35 5.65
CA PRO A 84 -15.46 19.86 5.06
C PRO A 84 -14.33 19.64 6.08
N ALA A 85 -14.15 20.56 7.04
CA ALA A 85 -13.15 20.44 8.09
C ALA A 85 -13.35 19.20 8.97
N LYS A 86 -14.60 18.89 9.34
CA LYS A 86 -14.93 17.69 10.12
C LYS A 86 -14.71 16.41 9.32
N ARG A 87 -15.08 16.39 8.03
CA ARG A 87 -14.80 15.25 7.13
C ARG A 87 -13.30 15.00 7.02
N ALA A 88 -12.49 16.05 6.87
CA ALA A 88 -11.03 15.94 6.80
C ALA A 88 -10.42 15.42 8.11
N ALA A 89 -10.87 15.94 9.25
CA ALA A 89 -10.43 15.47 10.57
C ALA A 89 -10.75 13.99 10.79
N LEU A 90 -11.99 13.56 10.51
CA LEU A 90 -12.41 12.17 10.64
C LEU A 90 -11.65 11.23 9.70
N ARG A 91 -11.35 11.65 8.46
CA ARG A 91 -10.51 10.85 7.54
C ARG A 91 -9.10 10.65 8.07
N ASN A 92 -8.54 11.67 8.71
CA ASN A 92 -7.20 11.58 9.30
C ASN A 92 -7.19 10.68 10.55
N GLU A 93 -8.20 10.82 11.42
CA GLU A 93 -8.39 10.00 12.61
C GLU A 93 -8.58 8.51 12.25
N LEU A 94 -9.48 8.22 11.32
CA LEU A 94 -9.80 6.86 10.90
C LEU A 94 -8.83 6.32 9.84
N ARG A 95 -7.75 7.04 9.49
CA ARG A 95 -6.83 6.63 8.41
C ARG A 95 -6.27 5.22 8.66
N LEU A 96 -5.92 4.92 9.91
CA LEU A 96 -5.34 3.64 10.34
C LEU A 96 -6.36 2.49 10.43
N THR A 97 -7.61 2.71 10.05
CA THR A 97 -8.60 1.61 9.93
C THR A 97 -8.54 0.93 8.55
N ASN A 98 -7.91 1.57 7.57
CA ASN A 98 -7.94 1.12 6.18
C ASN A 98 -6.62 1.32 5.42
N TYR A 99 -5.81 2.31 5.78
CA TYR A 99 -4.59 2.66 5.05
C TYR A 99 -3.35 2.47 5.91
N GLY A 100 -2.36 1.74 5.38
CA GLY A 100 -1.10 1.50 6.08
C GLY A 100 -1.24 0.59 7.30
N VAL A 101 -2.23 -0.30 7.26
CA VAL A 101 -2.48 -1.31 8.28
C VAL A 101 -2.66 -2.68 7.63
N VAL A 102 -2.47 -3.70 8.45
CA VAL A 102 -2.45 -5.10 8.04
C VAL A 102 -3.38 -5.88 8.97
N ASP A 103 -4.11 -6.83 8.43
CA ASP A 103 -4.89 -7.79 9.20
C ASP A 103 -4.01 -8.53 10.23
N ALA A 104 -4.56 -8.72 11.44
CA ALA A 104 -3.81 -9.29 12.55
C ALA A 104 -3.32 -10.72 12.27
N ASP A 105 -4.09 -11.52 11.53
CA ASP A 105 -3.72 -12.89 11.19
C ASP A 105 -2.56 -12.91 10.20
N VAL A 106 -2.53 -11.98 9.24
CA VAL A 106 -1.41 -11.84 8.30
C VAL A 106 -0.15 -11.38 9.01
N LEU A 107 -0.25 -10.42 9.94
CA LEU A 107 0.90 -10.02 10.77
C LEU A 107 1.44 -11.17 11.60
N GLN A 108 0.55 -11.95 12.23
CA GLN A 108 0.94 -13.09 13.03
C GLN A 108 1.65 -14.15 12.20
N LYS A 109 1.15 -14.46 10.99
CA LYS A 109 1.80 -15.40 10.06
C LYS A 109 3.18 -14.91 9.63
N LEU A 110 3.29 -13.64 9.22
CA LEU A 110 4.56 -13.04 8.81
C LEU A 110 5.58 -13.06 9.95
N TYR A 111 5.15 -12.71 11.17
CA TYR A 111 5.99 -12.75 12.37
C TYR A 111 6.42 -14.18 12.72
N GLN A 112 5.50 -15.15 12.63
CA GLN A 112 5.81 -16.56 12.89
C GLN A 112 6.88 -17.09 11.93
N ILE A 113 6.79 -16.77 10.63
CA ILE A 113 7.80 -17.15 9.65
C ILE A 113 9.16 -16.52 10.01
N ALA A 114 9.18 -15.22 10.28
CA ALA A 114 10.42 -14.51 10.63
C ALA A 114 11.07 -15.07 11.91
N TYR A 115 10.26 -15.37 12.93
CA TYR A 115 10.72 -15.95 14.19
C TYR A 115 11.31 -17.35 13.99
N LEU A 116 10.64 -18.21 13.22
CA LEU A 116 11.15 -19.56 12.91
C LEU A 116 12.46 -19.51 12.11
N ASP A 117 12.59 -18.55 11.19
CA ASP A 117 13.83 -18.32 10.46
C ASP A 117 14.97 -17.87 11.38
N GLU A 118 14.69 -17.01 12.37
CA GLU A 118 15.67 -16.59 13.37
C GLU A 118 16.13 -17.76 14.25
N VAL A 119 15.20 -18.59 14.74
CA VAL A 119 15.51 -19.80 15.52
C VAL A 119 16.40 -20.77 14.74
N ARG A 120 16.23 -20.83 13.41
CA ARG A 120 17.04 -21.66 12.50
C ARG A 120 18.37 -21.01 12.09
N GLY A 121 18.61 -19.76 12.45
CA GLY A 121 19.78 -18.99 12.02
C GLY A 121 19.77 -18.60 10.53
N CYS A 122 18.59 -18.59 9.89
CA CYS A 122 18.43 -18.31 8.47
C CYS A 122 17.46 -17.13 8.22
N ARG A 123 17.80 -15.94 8.75
CA ARG A 123 16.95 -14.74 8.61
C ARG A 123 16.71 -14.39 7.13
N ARG A 124 15.46 -14.47 6.67
CA ARG A 124 15.05 -14.09 5.30
C ARG A 124 14.25 -12.79 5.20
N LEU A 125 13.59 -12.35 6.28
CA LEU A 125 12.83 -11.10 6.31
C LEU A 125 13.69 -9.95 6.89
N PHE A 126 13.75 -8.85 6.15
CA PHE A 126 14.37 -7.60 6.58
C PHE A 126 13.33 -6.47 6.52
N LEU A 127 12.89 -5.98 7.67
CA LEU A 127 11.98 -4.84 7.77
C LEU A 127 12.79 -3.55 7.88
N HIS A 128 12.55 -2.63 6.95
CA HIS A 128 13.15 -1.29 6.91
C HIS A 128 12.06 -0.27 7.21
N GLY A 129 12.03 0.19 8.47
CA GLY A 129 11.13 1.23 8.94
C GLY A 129 11.49 2.59 8.37
N GLU A 130 10.54 3.52 8.40
CA GLU A 130 10.77 4.97 8.17
C GLU A 130 11.46 5.26 6.83
N SER A 131 11.27 4.36 5.86
CA SER A 131 11.97 4.35 4.58
C SER A 131 11.04 4.85 3.48
N ARG A 132 11.49 5.83 2.71
CA ARG A 132 10.78 6.34 1.53
C ARG A 132 11.55 5.95 0.28
N LEU A 133 10.88 5.29 -0.66
CA LEU A 133 11.46 5.05 -1.99
C LEU A 133 11.57 6.37 -2.74
N SER A 134 12.79 6.77 -3.11
CA SER A 134 13.07 8.01 -3.86
C SER A 134 13.37 7.75 -5.33
N ARG A 135 13.91 6.56 -5.66
CA ARG A 135 14.17 6.13 -7.03
C ARG A 135 14.11 4.61 -7.14
N VAL A 136 13.55 4.10 -8.22
CA VAL A 136 13.61 2.68 -8.57
C VAL A 136 13.72 2.52 -10.07
N GLU A 137 14.67 1.71 -10.52
CA GLU A 137 14.92 1.46 -11.93
C GLU A 137 15.31 0.01 -12.17
N GLU A 138 15.03 -0.48 -13.38
CA GLU A 138 15.44 -1.80 -13.81
C GLU A 138 16.62 -1.66 -14.78
N ILE A 139 17.77 -2.22 -14.40
CA ILE A 139 19.05 -2.13 -15.12
C ILE A 139 19.60 -3.56 -15.27
N ASP A 140 19.82 -4.00 -16.50
CA ASP A 140 20.38 -5.33 -16.84
C ASP A 140 19.68 -6.50 -16.12
N GLY A 141 18.35 -6.41 -15.99
CA GLY A 141 17.52 -7.44 -15.35
C GLY A 141 17.54 -7.44 -13.82
N ARG A 142 18.27 -6.51 -13.18
CA ARG A 142 18.22 -6.21 -11.74
C ARG A 142 17.40 -4.95 -11.47
N VAL A 143 16.87 -4.86 -10.26
CA VAL A 143 16.22 -3.64 -9.76
C VAL A 143 17.18 -2.90 -8.84
N VAL A 144 17.50 -1.65 -9.17
CA VAL A 144 18.27 -0.75 -8.31
C VAL A 144 17.30 0.25 -7.68
N ALA A 145 17.23 0.26 -6.34
CA ALA A 145 16.29 1.08 -5.59
C ALA A 145 17.03 1.92 -4.55
N ARG A 146 16.73 3.23 -4.54
CA ARG A 146 17.22 4.18 -3.54
C ARG A 146 16.11 4.51 -2.56
N PHE A 147 16.42 4.37 -1.28
CA PHE A 147 15.53 4.72 -0.17
C PHE A 147 16.14 5.85 0.64
N GLU A 148 15.28 6.75 1.09
CA GLU A 148 15.62 7.87 1.97
C GLU A 148 14.99 7.61 3.34
N ASP A 149 15.79 7.73 4.39
CA ASP A 149 15.30 7.77 5.77
C ASP A 149 14.50 9.06 5.99
N ARG A 150 13.26 8.92 6.47
CA ARG A 150 12.31 10.03 6.59
C ARG A 150 12.69 11.08 7.63
N PHE A 151 13.59 10.77 8.56
CA PHE A 151 13.98 11.65 9.67
C PHE A 151 15.39 12.18 9.53
N SER A 152 16.36 11.34 9.13
CA SER A 152 17.75 11.74 8.95
C SER A 152 18.02 12.32 7.55
N GLY A 153 17.19 11.97 6.55
CA GLY A 153 17.42 12.31 5.14
C GLY A 153 18.55 11.50 4.49
N GLU A 154 19.14 10.54 5.22
CA GLU A 154 20.18 9.67 4.68
C GLU A 154 19.60 8.79 3.56
N SER A 155 20.36 8.61 2.48
CA SER A 155 19.97 7.76 1.36
C SER A 155 20.80 6.49 1.30
N HIS A 156 20.11 5.37 1.13
CA HIS A 156 20.70 4.04 0.95
C HIS A 156 20.27 3.45 -0.38
N GLU A 157 21.19 2.84 -1.12
CA GLU A 157 20.91 2.16 -2.38
C GLU A 157 21.03 0.64 -2.20
N PHE A 158 20.10 -0.08 -2.82
CA PHE A 158 20.03 -1.55 -2.76
C PHE A 158 19.76 -2.11 -4.15
N ASP A 159 20.33 -3.30 -4.40
CA ASP A 159 20.11 -4.11 -5.58
C ASP A 159 19.24 -5.34 -5.26
N PHE A 160 18.28 -5.62 -6.13
CA PHE A 160 17.33 -6.73 -6.01
C PHE A 160 17.17 -7.45 -7.35
N ASP A 161 16.76 -8.71 -7.30
CA ASP A 161 16.37 -9.43 -8.51
C ASP A 161 14.96 -9.04 -8.96
N GLY A 162 14.07 -8.72 -8.01
CA GLY A 162 12.71 -8.26 -8.27
C GLY A 162 12.20 -7.31 -7.20
N ALA A 163 11.34 -6.37 -7.60
CA ALA A 163 10.67 -5.45 -6.69
C ALA A 163 9.16 -5.42 -6.94
N VAL A 164 8.41 -5.35 -5.85
CA VAL A 164 6.96 -5.20 -5.84
C VAL A 164 6.58 -3.90 -5.14
N LEU A 165 5.92 -3.01 -5.89
CA LEU A 165 5.39 -1.76 -5.37
C LEU A 165 3.95 -1.98 -4.90
N ALA A 166 3.74 -2.08 -3.60
CA ALA A 166 2.43 -2.21 -2.96
C ALA A 166 1.98 -0.85 -2.39
N THR A 167 2.00 0.18 -3.25
CA THR A 167 1.83 1.59 -2.88
C THR A 167 0.37 2.07 -2.91
N GLY A 168 -0.58 1.17 -3.14
CA GLY A 168 -2.00 1.49 -3.20
C GLY A 168 -2.44 1.96 -4.59
N TYR A 169 -3.52 2.73 -4.64
CA TYR A 169 -4.15 3.13 -5.90
C TYR A 169 -4.55 4.60 -5.84
N ASP A 170 -4.33 5.30 -6.94
CA ASP A 170 -4.94 6.61 -7.16
C ASP A 170 -6.39 6.43 -7.62
N ARG A 171 -7.30 7.16 -6.99
CA ARG A 171 -8.72 7.19 -7.33
C ARG A 171 -9.06 8.49 -8.05
N VAL A 172 -8.46 8.67 -9.23
CA VAL A 172 -8.67 9.84 -10.09
C VAL A 172 -9.48 9.44 -11.32
N LEU A 173 -10.34 10.36 -11.78
CA LEU A 173 -10.97 10.20 -13.09
C LEU A 173 -9.90 10.42 -14.16
N ASP A 174 -9.82 9.49 -15.11
CA ASP A 174 -8.94 9.60 -16.26
C ASP A 174 -9.36 10.79 -17.14
N ALA A 175 -8.43 11.72 -17.36
CA ALA A 175 -8.72 12.97 -18.05
C ALA A 175 -9.08 12.77 -19.53
N GLU A 176 -8.55 11.73 -20.17
CA GLU A 176 -8.80 11.44 -21.57
C GLU A 176 -10.14 10.72 -21.74
N ILE A 177 -10.41 9.71 -20.90
CA ILE A 177 -11.68 8.98 -20.92
C ILE A 177 -12.85 9.92 -20.63
N PHE A 178 -12.70 10.84 -19.68
CA PHE A 178 -13.76 11.76 -19.27
C PHE A 178 -13.64 13.17 -19.88
N ARG A 179 -12.82 13.35 -20.93
CA ARG A 179 -12.51 14.67 -21.51
C ARG A 179 -13.73 15.53 -21.87
N GLU A 180 -14.80 14.90 -22.35
CA GLU A 180 -16.04 15.59 -22.76
C GLU A 180 -16.95 15.94 -21.58
N VAL A 181 -16.78 15.24 -20.44
CA VAL A 181 -17.64 15.38 -19.26
C VAL A 181 -17.00 16.28 -18.22
N LEU A 182 -15.69 16.19 -18.01
CA LEU A 182 -14.94 16.94 -16.99
C LEU A 182 -15.19 18.46 -17.02
N PRO A 183 -15.31 19.14 -18.18
CA PRO A 183 -15.62 20.58 -18.22
C PRO A 183 -16.99 20.95 -17.62
N HIS A 184 -17.91 19.99 -17.54
CA HIS A 184 -19.26 20.19 -17.02
C HIS A 184 -19.40 19.79 -15.54
N VAL A 185 -18.39 19.14 -14.96
CA VAL A 185 -18.41 18.68 -13.57
C VAL A 185 -18.19 19.85 -12.63
N LEU A 186 -19.12 20.05 -11.68
CA LEU A 186 -18.95 21.03 -10.62
C LEU A 186 -17.96 20.51 -9.58
N ARG A 187 -17.18 21.42 -9.00
CA ARG A 187 -16.27 21.15 -7.89
C ARG A 187 -16.74 21.88 -6.63
N ASP A 188 -16.50 21.30 -5.48
CA ASP A 188 -16.79 21.95 -4.20
C ASP A 188 -15.68 22.95 -3.81
N GLU A 189 -15.83 23.60 -2.66
CA GLU A 189 -14.88 24.61 -2.15
C GLU A 189 -13.46 24.05 -1.94
N SER A 190 -13.31 22.73 -1.80
CA SER A 190 -12.01 22.07 -1.67
C SER A 190 -11.38 21.70 -3.02
N GLY A 191 -12.09 21.96 -4.12
CA GLY A 191 -11.66 21.60 -5.47
C GLY A 191 -11.94 20.14 -5.84
N GLU A 192 -12.59 19.36 -4.97
CA GLU A 192 -13.00 17.98 -5.25
C GLU A 192 -14.28 17.95 -6.10
N ILE A 193 -14.53 16.83 -6.79
CA ILE A 193 -15.75 16.64 -7.59
C ILE A 193 -16.97 16.72 -6.66
N SER A 194 -17.90 17.62 -7.00
CA SER A 194 -19.14 17.78 -6.25
C SER A 194 -20.08 16.62 -6.57
N LEU A 195 -20.40 15.83 -5.54
CA LEU A 195 -21.34 14.73 -5.60
C LEU A 195 -22.61 15.06 -4.82
N SER A 196 -23.75 14.51 -5.22
CA SER A 196 -24.95 14.46 -4.40
C SER A 196 -24.84 13.35 -3.35
N ARG A 197 -25.79 13.33 -2.40
CA ARG A 197 -25.93 12.24 -1.42
C ARG A 197 -26.15 10.85 -2.05
N SER A 198 -26.67 10.81 -3.28
CA SER A 198 -26.86 9.58 -4.05
C SER A 198 -25.67 9.25 -4.97
N CYS A 199 -24.50 9.83 -4.69
CA CYS A 199 -23.28 9.67 -5.49
C CYS A 199 -23.43 10.13 -6.97
N ARG A 200 -24.40 11.00 -7.27
CA ARG A 200 -24.54 11.58 -8.60
C ARG A 200 -23.61 12.78 -8.73
N VAL A 201 -22.86 12.86 -9.83
CA VAL A 201 -22.02 14.03 -10.11
C VAL A 201 -22.90 15.26 -10.38
N ASN A 202 -22.63 16.33 -9.64
CA ASN A 202 -23.27 17.63 -9.88
C ASN A 202 -22.63 18.27 -11.11
N THR A 203 -23.46 18.73 -12.04
CA THR A 203 -23.02 19.33 -13.30
C THR A 203 -23.60 20.72 -13.47
N GLY A 204 -22.86 21.61 -14.14
CA GLY A 204 -23.38 22.92 -14.54
C GLY A 204 -24.52 22.76 -15.54
N ARG A 205 -25.54 23.63 -15.49
CA ARG A 205 -26.55 23.68 -16.56
C ARG A 205 -25.90 24.22 -17.83
N ARG A 206 -26.23 23.62 -18.97
CA ARG A 206 -26.09 24.27 -20.29
C ARG A 206 -27.09 25.40 -20.42
#